data_AF-C6VTI1-F1
#
_entry.id   AF-C6VTI1-F1
#
_cell.length_a   1.000
_cell.length_b   1.000
_cell.length_c   1.000
_cell.angle_alpha   90.00
_cell.angle_beta   90.00
_cell.angle_gamma   90.00
#
_symmetry.space_group_name_H-M   'P 1'
#
loop_
_entity.id
_entity.type
_entity.pdbx_description
1 polymer ?
#
loop_
_entity_poly.entity_id
_entity_poly.type
_entity_poly.pdbx_seq_one_letter_code
_entity_poly.pdbx_strand_id
1 'polypeptide(L)'
;MNTIWNILKGFFLGLLFFIVASYLWYLFETSHVKTMRVKDCERSAGQSLKALSAYVEGRWFERKHYDIEVFSDGPCMFFQYYEKPGTLYFGQATSSGHFVAVAMTSRELHQLADSIPADFGFEQMSNYLFQRAKTKPAPMHEL
;
A
#
# COMPACT_ATOMS: atom_id res chain seq x y z
N MET A 1 30.49 -43.15 -13.29
CA MET A 1 30.70 -41.74 -12.89
C MET A 1 29.63 -40.76 -13.40
N ASN A 2 29.02 -40.98 -14.58
CA ASN A 2 28.02 -40.04 -15.13
C ASN A 2 26.66 -40.01 -14.43
N THR A 3 26.21 -41.13 -13.84
CA THR A 3 24.87 -41.22 -13.25
C THR A 3 24.72 -40.36 -11.99
N ILE A 4 25.69 -40.43 -11.08
CA ILE A 4 25.70 -39.65 -9.82
C ILE A 4 25.78 -38.14 -10.12
N TRP A 5 26.58 -37.76 -11.12
CA TRP A 5 26.72 -36.37 -11.56
C TRP A 5 25.43 -35.79 -12.17
N ASN A 6 24.71 -36.59 -12.96
CA ASN A 6 23.42 -36.17 -13.52
C ASN A 6 22.32 -36.05 -12.45
N ILE A 7 22.34 -36.93 -11.43
CA ILE A 7 21.42 -36.83 -10.28
C ILE A 7 21.69 -35.56 -9.48
N LEU A 8 22.96 -35.25 -9.19
CA LEU A 8 23.36 -34.03 -8.49
C LEU A 8 22.93 -32.77 -9.27
N LYS A 9 23.15 -32.74 -10.59
CA LYS A 9 22.68 -31.62 -11.44
C LYS A 9 21.16 -31.44 -11.39
N GLY A 10 20.41 -32.55 -11.48
CA GLY A 10 18.95 -32.52 -11.37
C GLY A 10 18.49 -31.98 -10.02
N PHE A 11 19.15 -32.40 -8.94
CA PHE A 11 18.86 -31.91 -7.60
C PHE A 11 19.12 -30.40 -7.44
N PHE A 12 20.27 -29.90 -7.89
CA PHE A 12 20.58 -28.47 -7.83
C PHE A 12 19.63 -27.64 -8.70
N LEU A 13 19.28 -28.12 -9.89
CA LEU A 13 18.32 -27.44 -10.76
C LEU A 13 16.93 -27.39 -10.11
N GLY A 14 16.48 -28.50 -9.53
CA GLY A 14 15.22 -28.57 -8.80
C GLY A 14 15.18 -27.65 -7.57
N LEU A 15 16.27 -27.62 -6.80
CA LEU A 15 16.41 -26.70 -5.66
C LEU A 15 16.36 -25.25 -6.11
N LEU A 16 17.03 -24.90 -7.21
CA LEU A 16 17.00 -23.55 -7.78
C LEU A 16 15.57 -23.14 -8.16
N PHE A 17 14.84 -24.01 -8.87
CA PHE A 17 13.45 -23.76 -9.22
C PHE A 17 12.56 -23.61 -7.99
N PHE A 18 12.77 -24.43 -6.97
CA PHE A 18 12.03 -24.32 -5.71
C PHE A 18 12.29 -22.98 -5.02
N ILE A 19 13.56 -22.56 -4.90
CA ILE A 19 13.91 -21.27 -4.29
C ILE A 19 13.29 -20.10 -5.08
N VAL A 20 13.36 -20.14 -6.42
CA VAL A 20 12.75 -19.11 -7.26
C VAL A 20 11.23 -19.10 -7.10
N ALA A 21 10.57 -20.26 -7.08
CA ALA A 21 9.13 -20.35 -6.88
C ALA A 21 8.71 -19.85 -5.49
N SER A 22 9.45 -20.21 -4.43
CA SER A 22 9.22 -19.70 -3.08
C SER A 22 9.47 -18.20 -2.96
N TYR A 23 10.48 -17.67 -3.64
CA TYR A 23 10.76 -16.23 -3.67
C TYR A 23 9.66 -15.46 -4.41
N LEU A 24 9.21 -15.97 -5.56
CA LEU A 24 8.08 -15.42 -6.29
C LEU A 24 6.82 -15.46 -5.43
N TRP A 25 6.52 -16.61 -4.80
CA TRP A 25 5.39 -16.75 -3.88
C TRP A 25 5.46 -15.73 -2.73
N TYR A 26 6.62 -15.59 -2.08
CA TYR A 26 6.84 -14.61 -1.03
C TYR A 26 6.58 -13.17 -1.51
N LEU A 27 7.07 -12.82 -2.71
CA LEU A 27 6.83 -11.51 -3.32
C LEU A 27 5.36 -11.24 -3.66
N PHE A 28 4.59 -12.28 -3.93
CA PHE A 28 3.16 -12.19 -4.25
C PHE A 28 2.29 -12.13 -3.00
N GLU A 29 2.61 -12.93 -1.98
CA GLU A 29 1.70 -13.19 -0.87
C GLU A 29 2.01 -12.42 0.42
N THR A 30 3.20 -11.83 0.54
CA THR A 30 3.48 -10.98 1.69
C THR A 30 3.02 -9.54 1.47
N SER A 31 2.14 -9.06 2.37
CA SER A 31 1.83 -7.64 2.52
C SER A 31 3.14 -6.90 2.81
N HIS A 32 3.60 -6.08 1.87
CA HIS A 32 4.75 -5.21 2.11
C HIS A 32 4.26 -3.90 2.70
N VAL A 33 4.27 -3.82 4.02
CA VAL A 33 4.11 -2.55 4.72
C VAL A 33 5.38 -1.74 4.51
N LYS A 34 5.27 -0.61 3.81
CA LYS A 34 6.38 0.31 3.62
C LYS A 34 6.17 1.60 4.39
N THR A 35 6.76 1.63 5.58
CA THR A 35 6.82 2.83 6.41
C THR A 35 7.73 3.88 5.77
N MET A 36 7.22 5.08 5.57
CA MET A 36 8.01 6.24 5.12
C MET A 36 7.93 7.34 6.15
N ARG A 37 9.07 7.66 6.76
CA ARG A 37 9.17 8.76 7.72
C ARG A 37 9.17 10.09 6.98
N VAL A 38 8.17 10.91 7.25
CA VAL A 38 8.09 12.28 6.76
C VAL A 38 8.25 13.24 7.93
N LYS A 39 9.13 14.24 7.76
CA LYS A 39 9.35 15.32 8.75
C LYS A 39 8.17 16.30 8.72
N ASP A 40 7.92 16.99 9.82
CA ASP A 40 6.84 17.99 9.97
C ASP A 40 5.43 17.43 9.68
N CYS A 41 4.98 16.55 10.57
CA CYS A 41 3.77 15.73 10.39
C CYS A 41 2.48 16.52 10.11
N GLU A 42 2.40 17.77 10.58
CA GLU A 42 1.21 18.62 10.43
C GLU A 42 1.04 19.10 8.98
N ARG A 43 2.13 19.12 8.19
CA ARG A 43 2.18 19.58 6.80
C ARG A 43 2.50 18.44 5.82
N SER A 44 2.58 17.20 6.28
CA SER A 44 3.09 16.08 5.48
C SER A 44 2.02 15.15 4.91
N ALA A 45 0.72 15.45 5.11
CA ALA A 45 -0.35 14.58 4.63
C ALA A 45 -0.37 14.50 3.10
N GLY A 46 -0.14 15.63 2.42
CA GLY A 46 0.05 15.67 0.97
C GLY A 46 1.26 14.85 0.49
N GLN A 47 2.41 14.98 1.15
CA GLN A 47 3.60 14.17 0.86
C GLN A 47 3.33 12.66 1.05
N SER A 48 2.63 12.29 2.11
CA SER A 48 2.28 10.90 2.41
C SER A 48 1.35 10.30 1.35
N LEU A 49 0.35 11.08 0.90
CA LEU A 49 -0.54 10.66 -0.18
C LEU A 49 0.19 10.53 -1.52
N LYS A 50 1.08 11.48 -1.86
CA LYS A 50 1.92 11.40 -3.07
C LYS A 50 2.83 10.19 -3.04
N ALA A 51 3.43 9.91 -1.89
CA ALA A 51 4.25 8.72 -1.71
C ALA A 51 3.43 7.45 -1.94
N LEU A 52 2.27 7.33 -1.29
CA LEU A 52 1.33 6.21 -1.52
C LEU A 52 0.99 6.03 -3.01
N SER A 53 0.60 7.11 -3.68
CA SER A 53 0.30 7.13 -5.12
C SER A 53 1.46 6.57 -5.96
N ALA A 54 2.69 7.05 -5.75
CA ALA A 54 3.86 6.56 -6.48
C ALA A 54 4.12 5.05 -6.26
N TYR A 55 3.82 4.51 -5.08
CA TYR A 55 3.93 3.06 -4.84
C TYR A 55 2.88 2.24 -5.56
N VAL A 56 1.66 2.77 -5.70
CA VAL A 56 0.59 2.11 -6.44
C VAL A 56 0.91 2.06 -7.94
N GLU A 57 1.50 3.12 -8.51
CA GLU A 57 1.86 3.20 -9.95
C GLU A 57 3.01 2.24 -10.34
N GLY A 58 3.96 2.00 -9.42
CA GLY A 58 5.21 1.31 -9.73
C GLY A 58 5.14 -0.21 -9.97
N ARG A 59 3.96 -0.86 -10.00
CA ARG A 59 3.90 -2.34 -10.06
C ARG A 59 3.01 -2.89 -11.18
N TRP A 60 3.69 -3.55 -12.11
CA TRP A 60 3.22 -4.37 -13.24
C TRP A 60 2.24 -5.53 -12.94
N PHE A 61 1.88 -5.82 -11.68
CA PHE A 61 0.99 -6.94 -11.34
C PHE A 61 -0.07 -6.56 -10.29
N GLU A 62 -1.33 -6.89 -10.57
CA GLU A 62 -2.45 -6.83 -9.62
C GLU A 62 -2.21 -7.80 -8.45
N ARG A 63 -2.12 -7.30 -7.22
CA ARG A 63 -2.04 -8.13 -5.99
C ARG A 63 -3.39 -8.13 -5.27
N LYS A 64 -3.62 -9.14 -4.43
CA LYS A 64 -4.86 -9.30 -3.64
C LYS A 64 -4.99 -8.32 -2.46
N HIS A 65 -3.89 -7.98 -1.78
CA HIS A 65 -3.92 -7.11 -0.60
C HIS A 65 -2.76 -6.09 -0.67
N TYR A 66 -3.08 -4.80 -0.61
CA TYR A 66 -2.09 -3.71 -0.64
C TYR A 66 -2.18 -2.91 0.66
N ASP A 67 -1.52 -3.40 1.70
CA ASP A 67 -1.43 -2.66 2.96
C ASP A 67 -0.23 -1.71 2.89
N ILE A 68 -0.35 -0.61 2.13
CA ILE A 68 0.70 0.42 2.09
C ILE A 68 0.45 1.41 3.21
N GLU A 69 1.04 1.18 4.39
CA GLU A 69 0.93 2.10 5.52
C GLU A 69 2.03 3.16 5.48
N VAL A 70 1.65 4.41 5.28
CA VAL A 70 2.57 5.55 5.40
C VAL A 70 2.43 6.18 6.78
N PHE A 71 3.46 6.09 7.61
CA PHE A 71 3.50 6.73 8.94
C PHE A 71 4.38 7.97 8.90
N SER A 72 3.79 9.17 9.04
CA SER A 72 4.58 10.36 9.34
C SER A 72 5.24 10.21 10.72
N ASP A 73 6.45 10.76 10.93
CA ASP A 73 7.02 10.83 12.28
C ASP A 73 6.16 11.79 13.13
N GLY A 74 5.28 11.23 13.96
CA GLY A 74 4.33 11.96 14.80
C GLY A 74 2.90 11.42 14.69
N PRO A 75 1.97 11.81 15.58
CA PRO A 75 0.62 11.24 15.75
C PRO A 75 -0.38 11.43 14.58
N CYS A 76 0.06 11.80 13.38
CA CYS A 76 -0.70 12.77 12.58
C CYS A 76 -1.62 12.14 11.53
N MET A 77 -1.15 11.26 10.64
CA MET A 77 -2.04 10.51 9.73
C MET A 77 -1.36 9.26 9.19
N PHE A 78 -2.16 8.24 8.89
CA PHE A 78 -1.76 7.13 8.05
C PHE A 78 -2.72 6.98 6.87
N PHE A 79 -2.23 6.38 5.79
CA PHE A 79 -3.02 5.97 4.64
C PHE A 79 -2.74 4.51 4.35
N GLN A 80 -3.72 3.81 3.78
CA GLN A 80 -3.62 2.43 3.31
C GLN A 80 -4.57 2.24 2.14
N TYR A 81 -4.18 1.52 1.09
CA TYR A 81 -4.96 1.49 -0.14
C TYR A 81 -5.10 0.08 -0.73
N TYR A 82 -6.33 -0.40 -0.81
CA TYR A 82 -6.70 -1.71 -1.34
C TYR A 82 -7.20 -1.58 -2.78
N GLU A 83 -6.39 -2.01 -3.75
CA GLU A 83 -6.73 -1.94 -5.19
C GLU A 83 -8.03 -2.67 -5.52
N LYS A 84 -8.28 -3.82 -4.88
CA LYS A 84 -9.55 -4.56 -4.97
C LYS A 84 -10.09 -4.67 -3.55
N PRO A 85 -11.18 -3.98 -3.19
CA PRO A 85 -12.23 -3.44 -4.07
C PRO A 85 -12.05 -1.98 -4.56
N GLY A 86 -10.91 -1.31 -4.31
CA GLY A 86 -10.72 0.10 -4.65
C GLY A 86 -11.09 0.99 -3.47
N THR A 87 -10.32 0.85 -2.39
CA THR A 87 -10.60 1.51 -1.11
C THR A 87 -9.35 2.16 -0.55
N LEU A 88 -9.44 3.45 -0.22
CA LEU A 88 -8.45 4.14 0.60
C LEU A 88 -8.93 4.16 2.05
N TYR A 89 -8.11 3.65 2.95
CA TYR A 89 -8.25 3.77 4.40
C TYR A 89 -7.34 4.88 4.90
N PHE A 90 -7.82 5.63 5.86
CA PHE A 90 -7.06 6.68 6.52
C PHE A 90 -7.49 6.85 7.97
N GLY A 91 -6.60 7.42 8.78
CA GLY A 91 -6.87 7.70 10.20
C GLY A 91 -5.68 8.37 10.87
N GLN A 92 -5.78 8.61 12.18
CA GLN A 92 -4.68 9.14 13.00
C GLN A 92 -4.00 8.01 13.78
N ALA A 93 -2.69 8.10 13.98
CA ALA A 93 -1.94 7.07 14.70
C ALA A 93 -2.33 6.99 16.20
N THR A 94 -2.80 8.10 16.79
CA THR A 94 -3.29 8.17 18.19
C THR A 94 -4.68 7.59 18.37
N SER A 95 -5.48 7.49 17.30
CA SER A 95 -6.81 6.88 17.35
C SER A 95 -6.69 5.37 17.09
N SER A 96 -6.17 4.66 18.09
CA SER A 96 -6.00 3.20 18.15
C SER A 96 -7.20 2.43 17.57
N GLY A 97 -7.16 2.10 16.28
CA GLY A 97 -8.06 1.14 15.63
C GLY A 97 -9.26 1.69 14.86
N HIS A 98 -9.43 3.01 14.72
CA HIS A 98 -10.53 3.57 13.93
C HIS A 98 -10.06 4.06 12.56
N PHE A 99 -10.27 3.22 11.56
CA PHE A 99 -10.01 3.52 10.15
C PHE A 99 -11.29 4.04 9.49
N VAL A 100 -11.17 5.10 8.71
CA VAL A 100 -12.25 5.53 7.82
C VAL A 100 -11.88 5.09 6.41
N ALA A 101 -12.85 4.49 5.73
CA ALA A 101 -12.66 3.94 4.41
C ALA A 101 -13.46 4.75 3.39
N VAL A 102 -12.85 5.06 2.25
CA VAL A 102 -13.48 5.77 1.14
C VAL A 102 -13.27 4.99 -0.15
N ALA A 103 -14.31 4.92 -0.98
CA ALA A 103 -14.19 4.34 -2.31
C ALA A 103 -13.27 5.24 -3.16
N MET A 104 -12.20 4.65 -3.68
CA MET A 104 -11.20 5.33 -4.47
C MET A 104 -10.54 4.31 -5.39
N THR A 105 -10.66 4.51 -6.70
CA THR A 105 -9.86 3.72 -7.67
C THR A 105 -8.41 4.19 -7.67
N SER A 106 -7.48 3.39 -8.20
CA SER A 106 -6.06 3.77 -8.33
C SER A 106 -5.91 5.05 -9.13
N ARG A 107 -6.66 5.16 -10.24
CA ARG A 107 -6.73 6.38 -11.04
C ARG A 107 -7.17 7.59 -10.22
N GLU A 108 -8.22 7.46 -9.40
CA GLU A 108 -8.69 8.56 -8.55
C GLU A 108 -7.67 8.91 -7.45
N LEU A 109 -6.97 7.92 -6.90
CA LEU A 109 -5.89 8.12 -5.95
C LEU A 109 -4.75 8.93 -6.59
N HIS A 110 -4.32 8.55 -7.80
CA HIS A 110 -3.28 9.27 -8.53
C HIS A 110 -3.71 10.72 -8.83
N GLN A 111 -4.93 10.91 -9.35
CA GLN A 111 -5.48 12.24 -9.61
C GLN A 111 -5.54 13.11 -8.34
N LEU A 112 -5.93 12.50 -7.21
CA LEU A 112 -5.95 13.19 -5.93
C LEU A 112 -4.54 13.58 -5.49
N ALA A 113 -3.59 12.65 -5.56
CA ALA A 113 -2.19 12.90 -5.21
C ALA A 113 -1.56 13.99 -6.08
N ASP A 114 -1.91 14.07 -7.37
CA ASP A 114 -1.40 15.11 -8.28
C ASP A 114 -1.99 16.48 -7.96
N SER A 115 -3.27 16.54 -7.62
CA SER A 115 -3.99 17.80 -7.33
C SER A 115 -3.70 18.38 -5.94
N ILE A 116 -3.29 17.56 -4.98
CA ILE A 116 -2.99 18.00 -3.62
C ILE A 116 -1.55 18.52 -3.52
N PRO A 117 -1.31 19.71 -2.92
CA PRO A 117 0.02 20.21 -2.60
C PRO A 117 0.79 19.28 -1.67
N ALA A 118 2.12 19.24 -1.76
CA ALA A 118 2.93 18.40 -0.88
C ALA A 118 2.79 18.81 0.60
N ASP A 119 2.66 20.11 0.86
CA ASP A 119 2.50 20.72 2.18
C ASP A 119 1.05 20.71 2.70
N PHE A 120 0.14 20.00 2.02
CA PHE A 120 -1.26 19.91 2.41
C PHE A 120 -1.38 19.31 3.80
N GLY A 121 -2.01 20.09 4.68
CA GLY A 121 -1.99 19.82 6.11
C GLY A 121 -2.87 18.64 6.52
N PHE A 122 -2.57 18.08 7.69
CA PHE A 122 -3.32 16.97 8.26
C PHE A 122 -4.82 17.26 8.38
N GLU A 123 -5.20 18.35 9.04
CA GLU A 123 -6.61 18.67 9.31
C GLU A 123 -7.41 18.87 8.02
N GLN A 124 -6.80 19.54 7.04
CA GLN A 124 -7.38 19.79 5.72
C GLN A 124 -7.61 18.47 4.97
N MET A 125 -6.61 17.57 4.99
CA MET A 125 -6.70 16.24 4.38
C MET A 125 -7.77 15.38 5.05
N SER A 126 -7.77 15.34 6.38
CA SER A 126 -8.75 14.62 7.18
C SER A 126 -10.16 15.08 6.84
N ASN A 127 -10.43 16.39 6.93
CA ASN A 127 -11.74 16.96 6.61
C ASN A 127 -12.17 16.66 5.18
N TYR A 128 -11.26 16.80 4.20
CA TYR A 128 -11.53 16.48 2.80
C TYR A 128 -11.96 15.01 2.63
N LEU A 129 -11.18 14.07 3.18
CA LEU A 129 -11.44 12.64 3.05
C LEU A 129 -12.67 12.20 3.84
N PHE A 130 -12.96 12.80 5.00
CA PHE A 130 -14.21 12.57 5.73
C PHE A 130 -15.44 12.99 4.93
N GLN A 131 -15.40 14.14 4.26
CA GLN A 131 -16.50 14.56 3.39
C GLN A 131 -16.64 13.65 2.17
N ARG A 132 -15.52 13.21 1.60
CA ARG A 132 -15.53 12.22 0.52
C ARG A 132 -16.11 10.89 1.00
N ALA A 133 -15.76 10.40 2.18
CA ALA A 133 -16.28 9.14 2.74
C ALA A 133 -17.80 9.18 2.96
N LYS A 134 -18.37 10.36 3.30
CA LYS A 134 -19.83 10.54 3.39
C LYS A 134 -20.54 10.44 2.04
N THR A 135 -19.88 10.83 0.95
CA THR A 135 -20.48 10.89 -0.41
C THR A 135 -20.14 9.67 -1.25
N LYS A 136 -18.99 9.04 -1.00
CA LYS A 136 -18.46 7.84 -1.65
C LYS A 136 -17.94 6.87 -0.58
N PRO A 137 -18.83 6.25 0.22
CA PRO A 137 -18.41 5.29 1.22
C PRO A 137 -17.67 4.12 0.55
N ALA A 138 -16.74 3.50 1.27
CA ALA A 138 -16.05 2.31 0.75
C ALA A 138 -17.06 1.21 0.37
N PRO A 139 -16.79 0.47 -0.72
CA PRO A 139 -17.59 -0.70 -1.06
C PRO A 139 -17.56 -1.72 0.09
N MET A 140 -18.68 -2.42 0.28
CA MET A 140 -18.76 -3.51 1.25
C MET A 140 -17.76 -4.60 0.82
N HIS A 141 -16.90 -5.03 1.73
CA HIS A 141 -16.13 -6.25 1.52
C HIS A 141 -17.11 -7.43 1.59
N GLU A 142 -17.35 -8.09 0.47
CA GLU A 142 -17.90 -9.44 0.48
C GLU A 142 -16.82 -10.35 1.08
N LEU A 143 -17.05 -10.80 2.33
CA LEU A 143 -16.19 -11.74 3.05
C LEU A 143 -16.28 -13.15 2.45
#